data_AF-A0A519YAK2-F1
#
_entry.id   AF-A0A519YAK2-F1
#
_cell.length_a   1.000
_cell.length_b   1.000
_cell.length_c   1.000
_cell.angle_alpha   90.00
_cell.angle_beta   90.00
_cell.angle_gamma   90.00
#
_symmetry.space_group_name_H-M   'P 1'
#
loop_
_entity.id
_entity.type
_entity.pdbx_description
1 polymer ?
#
loop_
_entity_poly.entity_id
_entity_poly.type
_entity_poly.pdbx_seq_one_letter_code
_entity_poly.pdbx_strand_id
1 'polypeptide(L)' 'MVQQQRAAVTRAQIIRGAAEMFDKSGFEGASLVEILEAAGMTKGALYFHFRSKE' A
#
# COMPACT_ATOMS: atom_id res chain seq x y z
N MET A 1 -6.15 21.73 4.17
CA MET A 1 -4.80 21.14 4.34
C MET A 1 -4.78 19.77 5.02
N VAL A 2 -5.69 19.46 5.96
CA VAL A 2 -5.75 18.15 6.67
C VAL A 2 -5.89 16.93 5.74
N GLN A 3 -6.62 17.04 4.63
CA GLN A 3 -6.84 15.93 3.70
C GLN A 3 -5.57 15.48 2.97
N GLN A 4 -4.68 16.41 2.60
CA GLN A 4 -3.40 16.06 1.97
C GLN A 4 -2.45 15.36 2.94
N GLN A 5 -2.46 15.77 4.21
CA GLN A 5 -1.59 15.18 5.23
C GLN A 5 -2.01 13.73 5.54
N ARG A 6 -3.32 13.47 5.65
CA ARG A 6 -3.85 12.10 5.77
C ARG A 6 -3.50 11.24 4.55
N ALA A 7 -3.68 11.78 3.35
CA ALA A 7 -3.31 11.09 2.11
C ALA A 7 -1.81 10.70 2.07
N ALA A 8 -0.92 11.60 2.52
CA ALA A 8 0.51 11.31 2.59
C ALA A 8 0.84 10.20 3.60
N VAL A 9 0.17 10.19 4.77
CA VAL A 9 0.34 9.14 5.79
C VAL A 9 -0.12 7.79 5.25
N THR A 10 -1.33 7.72 4.68
CA THR A 10 -1.85 6.48 4.08
C THR A 10 -0.92 5.96 2.99
N ARG A 11 -0.43 6.83 2.11
CA ARG A 11 0.51 6.47 1.06
C ARG A 11 1.81 5.88 1.62
N ALA A 12 2.35 6.48 2.69
CA ALA A 12 3.57 5.98 3.33
C ALA A 12 3.37 4.60 3.98
N GLN A 13 2.20 4.34 4.57
CA GLN A 13 1.88 3.02 5.13
C GLN A 13 1.79 1.94 4.04
N ILE A 14 1.13 2.25 2.92
CA ILE A 14 1.04 1.34 1.77
C ILE A 14 2.44 1.01 1.22
N ILE A 15 3.31 2.01 1.06
CA ILE A 15 4.67 1.81 0.55
C ILE A 15 5.49 0.92 1.49
N ARG A 16 5.35 1.10 2.81
CA ARG A 16 6.05 0.26 3.79
C ARG A 16 5.59 -1.20 3.71
N GLY A 17 4.27 -1.44 3.69
CA GLY A 17 3.73 -2.80 3.52
C GLY A 17 4.14 -3.43 2.19
N ALA A 18 4.21 -2.64 1.12
CA ALA A 18 4.68 -3.11 -0.19
C ALA A 18 6.15 -3.53 -0.15
N ALA A 19 7.02 -2.70 0.44
CA ALA A 19 8.44 -3.01 0.59
C ALA A 19 8.66 -4.30 1.40
N GLU A 20 7.96 -4.47 2.52
CA GLU A 20 8.04 -5.70 3.34
C GLU A 20 7.59 -6.95 2.56
N MET A 21 6.53 -6.84 1.76
CA MET A 21 6.07 -7.96 0.95
C MET A 21 6.99 -8.28 -0.22
N PHE A 22 7.55 -7.25 -0.87
CA PHE A 22 8.52 -7.46 -1.94
C PHE A 22 9.81 -8.09 -1.43
N ASP A 23 10.25 -7.74 -0.23
CA ASP A 23 11.42 -8.35 0.42
C ASP A 23 11.18 -9.84 0.76
N LYS A 24 9.96 -10.19 1.20
CA LYS A 24 9.61 -11.57 1.56
C LYS A 24 9.32 -12.49 0.37
N SER A 25 8.59 -12.01 -0.62
CA SER A 25 7.98 -12.85 -1.68
C SER A 25 8.44 -12.48 -3.09
N GLY A 26 9.31 -11.47 -3.24
CA GLY A 26 9.63 -10.87 -4.53
C GLY A 26 8.46 -10.06 -5.10
N PHE A 27 8.73 -9.32 -6.19
CA PHE A 27 7.71 -8.47 -6.82
C PHE A 27 6.53 -9.27 -7.37
N GLU A 28 6.79 -10.39 -8.06
CA GLU A 28 5.73 -11.21 -8.65
C GLU A 28 4.91 -11.96 -7.59
N GLY A 29 5.56 -12.44 -6.52
CA GLY A 29 4.89 -13.19 -5.44
C GLY A 29 4.10 -12.34 -4.47
N ALA A 30 4.34 -11.03 -4.39
CA ALA A 30 3.59 -10.13 -3.52
C ALA A 30 2.23 -9.75 -4.15
N SER A 31 1.11 -10.14 -3.54
CA SER A 31 -0.20 -9.66 -4.00
C SER A 31 -0.56 -8.30 -3.39
N LEU A 32 -1.40 -7.54 -4.10
CA LEU A 32 -1.93 -6.28 -3.61
C LEU A 32 -2.74 -6.44 -2.30
N VAL A 33 -3.33 -7.62 -2.10
CA VAL A 33 -4.08 -7.96 -0.89
C VAL A 33 -3.14 -8.08 0.31
N GLU A 34 -2.07 -8.85 0.17
CA GLU A 34 -1.08 -9.04 1.24
C GLU A 34 -0.38 -7.74 1.61
N ILE A 35 -0.08 -6.89 0.62
CA ILE A 35 0.46 -5.55 0.85
C ILE A 35 -0.48 -4.70 1.71
N LEU A 36 -1.79 -4.80 1.46
CA LEU A 36 -2.79 -4.03 2.19
C LEU A 36 -3.02 -4.57 3.60
N GLU A 37 -3.01 -5.89 3.76
CA GLU A 37 -3.05 -6.52 5.08
C GLU A 37 -1.82 -6.14 5.91
N ALA A 38 -0.62 -6.19 5.33
CA ALA A 38 0.62 -5.76 5.98
C ALA A 38 0.61 -4.27 6.34
N ALA A 39 0.03 -3.42 5.49
CA ALA A 39 -0.10 -1.99 5.74
C ALA A 39 -1.25 -1.62 6.71
N GLY A 40 -2.11 -2.56 7.09
CA GLY A 40 -3.33 -2.29 7.87
C GLY A 40 -4.35 -1.42 7.12
N MET A 41 -4.40 -1.54 5.80
CA MET A 41 -5.17 -0.69 4.90
C MET A 41 -6.26 -1.46 4.15
N THR A 42 -7.26 -0.75 3.65
CA THR A 42 -8.32 -1.33 2.81
C THR A 42 -8.04 -1.14 1.32
N LYS A 43 -8.64 -1.98 0.48
CA LYS A 43 -8.59 -1.83 -0.99
C LYS A 43 -9.12 -0.47 -1.45
N GLY A 44 -10.16 0.06 -0.80
CA GLY A 44 -10.72 1.37 -1.12
C GLY A 44 -9.72 2.51 -0.88
N ALA A 45 -8.97 2.45 0.23
CA ALA A 45 -7.91 3.42 0.51
C ALA A 45 -6.77 3.35 -0.53
N LEU A 46 -6.46 2.15 -1.03
CA LEU A 46 -5.48 1.97 -2.09
C LEU A 46 -5.93 2.57 -3.43
N TYR A 47 -7.14 2.24 -3.92
CA TYR A 47 -7.61 2.76 -5.21
C TYR A 47 -7.72 4.28 -5.25
N PHE A 48 -7.81 4.93 -4.09
CA PHE A 48 -7.73 6.39 -3.98
C PHE A 48 -6.31 6.95 -4.22
N HIS A 49 -5.26 6.15 -3.98
CA HIS A 49 -3.85 6.55 -4.09
C HIS A 49 -3.08 5.92 -5.24
N PHE A 50 -3.46 4.71 -5.67
CA PHE A 50 -2.77 3.91 -6.66
C PHE A 50 -3.77 3.24 -7.59
N ARG A 51 -3.50 3.27 -8.89
CA ARG A 51 -4.39 2.66 -9.90
C ARG A 51 -4.08 1.18 -10.16
N SER A 52 -2.85 0.77 -9.89
CA SER A 52 -2.30 -0.57 -10.16
C SER A 52 -1.17 -0.88 -9.18
N LYS A 53 -0.76 -2.16 -9.16
CA LYS A 53 0.44 -2.64 -8.46
C LYS A 53 1.73 -2.32 -9.25
N GLU A 54 1.61 -2.19 -10.57
CA GLU A 54 2.64 -1.67 -11.50
C GLU A 54 2.70 -0.13 -11.43
#